data_AF-A0AB35K1A0-F1
#
_entry.id   AF-A0AB35K1A0-F1
#
_cell.length_a   1.000
_cell.length_b   1.000
_cell.length_c   1.000
_cell.angle_alpha   90.00
_cell.angle_beta   90.00
_cell.angle_gamma   90.00
#
_symmetry.space_group_name_H-M   'P 1'
#
loop_
_entity.id
_entity.type
_entity.pdbx_description
1 polymer ?
#
loop_
_entity_poly.entity_id
_entity_poly.type
_entity_poly.pdbx_seq_one_letter_code
_entity_poly.pdbx_strand_id
1 'polypeptide(L)'
;VHLFLNNNKALDFLPINSIKNGGITNEVLKLKDEYITGAEASMLLGMRHSYITNLQKQRLIKPYYMGKNDKNIRLFKREDVQKLKDSNYFKT
;
A
#
# COMPACT_ATOMS: atom_id res chain seq x y z
N VAL A 1 -12.58 11.16 25.39
CA VAL A 1 -11.32 11.57 24.72
C VAL A 1 -10.45 10.32 24.64
N HIS A 2 -10.44 9.64 23.47
CA HIS A 2 -9.26 9.44 22.58
C HIS A 2 -8.12 8.64 23.25
N LEU A 3 -7.61 7.49 22.77
CA LEU A 3 -7.26 7.07 21.41
C LEU A 3 -7.21 5.52 21.33
N PHE A 4 -7.67 4.93 20.22
CA PHE A 4 -7.59 3.49 19.95
C PHE A 4 -6.16 3.08 19.56
N LEU A 5 -5.65 2.00 20.17
CA LEU A 5 -4.35 1.40 19.86
C LEU A 5 -4.38 0.74 18.48
N ASN A 6 -3.55 1.27 17.59
CA ASN A 6 -3.33 0.78 16.23
C ASN A 6 -2.50 -0.51 16.26
N ASN A 7 -3.12 -1.63 15.89
CA ASN A 7 -2.55 -2.97 15.87
C ASN A 7 -1.58 -3.17 14.69
N ASN A 8 -0.40 -2.57 14.73
CA ASN A 8 0.73 -2.95 13.87
C ASN A 8 1.46 -4.20 14.43
N LYS A 9 0.75 -5.34 14.51
CA LYS A 9 1.31 -6.65 14.92
C LYS A 9 2.29 -7.28 13.90
N ALA A 10 2.58 -6.60 12.78
CA ALA A 10 3.51 -7.09 11.77
C ALA A 10 4.98 -6.67 12.01
N LEU A 11 5.23 -5.78 12.98
CA LEU A 11 6.57 -5.26 13.28
C LEU A 11 7.34 -6.08 14.33
N ASP A 12 6.68 -7.00 15.03
CA ASP A 12 7.29 -7.82 16.10
C ASP A 12 8.06 -9.05 15.58
N PHE A 13 7.98 -9.35 14.28
CA PHE A 13 8.56 -10.57 13.70
C PHE A 13 9.96 -10.41 13.11
N LEU A 14 10.56 -9.22 13.15
CA LEU A 14 11.92 -9.02 12.67
C LEU A 14 12.86 -8.78 13.86
N PRO A 15 13.94 -9.57 14.02
CA PRO A 15 14.97 -9.26 15.01
C PRO A 15 15.59 -7.91 14.66
N ILE A 16 15.16 -6.87 15.39
CA ILE A 16 15.60 -5.47 15.23
C ILE A 16 17.14 -5.35 15.29
N ASN A 17 17.81 -6.31 15.95
CA ASN A 17 19.27 -6.36 16.04
C ASN A 17 20.02 -6.85 14.79
N SER A 18 19.34 -7.36 13.76
CA SER A 18 19.99 -7.81 12.52
C SER A 18 20.01 -6.75 11.42
N ILE A 19 19.31 -5.62 11.62
CA ILE A 19 19.20 -4.49 10.68
C ILE A 19 20.26 -3.42 11.04
N LYS A 20 21.48 -3.86 11.35
CA LYS A 20 22.65 -2.97 11.54
C LYS A 20 23.62 -2.97 10.36
N ASN A 21 23.23 -3.56 9.23
CA ASN A 21 24.02 -3.57 7.99
C ASN A 21 23.26 -2.79 6.89
N GLY A 22 23.51 -1.48 6.83
CA GLY A 22 22.74 -0.45 6.11
C GLY A 22 22.74 -0.46 4.58
N GLY A 23 22.67 -1.64 3.94
CA GLY A 23 22.50 -1.76 2.48
C GLY A 23 21.08 -2.13 2.04
N ILE A 24 20.42 -3.03 2.77
CA ILE A 24 19.17 -3.70 2.32
C ILE A 24 17.93 -2.84 2.63
N THR A 25 18.02 -1.90 3.59
CA THR A 25 16.89 -1.09 4.03
C THR A 25 16.49 -0.01 3.03
N ASN A 26 17.44 0.61 2.33
CA ASN A 26 17.13 1.76 1.49
C ASN A 26 16.28 1.41 0.27
N GLU A 27 16.52 0.26 -0.37
CA GLU A 27 15.74 -0.15 -1.54
C GLU A 27 14.31 -0.57 -1.16
N VAL A 28 14.17 -1.31 -0.04
CA VAL A 28 12.87 -1.70 0.50
C VAL A 28 12.08 -0.47 0.98
N LEU A 29 12.75 0.52 1.55
CA LEU A 29 12.14 1.80 1.94
C LEU A 29 11.66 2.58 0.71
N LYS A 30 12.48 2.68 -0.34
CA LYS A 30 12.07 3.33 -1.61
C LYS A 30 10.85 2.67 -2.24
N LEU A 31 10.76 1.34 -2.18
CA LEU A 31 9.58 0.62 -2.67
C LEU A 31 8.31 0.97 -1.89
N LYS A 32 8.39 1.19 -0.58
CA LYS A 32 7.25 1.64 0.25
C LYS A 32 6.87 3.10 -0.01
N ASP A 33 7.80 3.90 -0.51
CA ASP A 33 7.52 5.29 -0.88
C ASP A 33 6.80 5.39 -2.23
N GLU A 34 7.15 4.53 -3.18
CA GLU A 34 6.56 4.52 -4.52
C GLU A 34 5.28 3.68 -4.60
N TYR A 35 5.21 2.56 -3.88
CA TYR A 35 4.12 1.59 -3.96
C TYR A 35 3.37 1.42 -2.64
N ILE A 36 2.06 1.24 -2.74
CA ILE A 36 1.16 0.96 -1.63
C ILE A 36 0.32 -0.29 -1.92
N THR A 37 -0.07 -1.00 -0.87
CA THR A 37 -0.98 -2.16 -0.96
C THR A 37 -2.41 -1.73 -1.25
N GLY A 38 -3.25 -2.67 -1.66
CA GLY A 38 -4.69 -2.40 -1.86
C GLY A 38 -5.40 -1.89 -0.60
N ALA A 39 -5.01 -2.36 0.58
CA ALA A 39 -5.56 -1.89 1.85
C ALA A 39 -5.19 -0.42 2.11
N GLU A 40 -3.92 -0.06 1.90
CA GLU A 40 -3.44 1.32 2.05
C GLU A 40 -4.06 2.25 1.01
N ALA A 41 -4.21 1.82 -0.24
CA ALA A 41 -4.91 2.57 -1.28
C ALA A 41 -6.38 2.85 -0.90
N SER A 42 -7.06 1.85 -0.33
CA SER A 42 -8.43 1.98 0.19
C SER A 42 -8.52 3.06 1.26
N MET A 43 -7.57 3.06 2.22
CA MET A 43 -7.50 4.06 3.28
C MET A 43 -7.18 5.45 2.73
N LEU A 44 -6.25 5.57 1.76
CA LEU A 44 -5.86 6.83 1.15
C LEU A 44 -7.03 7.52 0.42
N LEU A 45 -7.85 6.73 -0.28
CA LEU A 45 -9.06 7.19 -0.96
C LEU A 45 -10.27 7.38 -0.01
N GLY A 46 -10.21 6.86 1.22
CA GLY A 46 -11.35 6.85 2.14
C GLY A 46 -12.49 5.94 1.67
N MET A 47 -12.19 4.90 0.87
CA MET A 47 -13.16 4.02 0.22
C MET A 47 -13.08 2.59 0.77
N ARG A 48 -14.07 1.74 0.45
CA ARG A 48 -14.03 0.30 0.76
C ARG A 48 -13.07 -0.45 -0.16
N HIS A 49 -12.50 -1.56 0.31
CA HIS A 49 -11.51 -2.35 -0.45
C HIS A 49 -12.05 -2.90 -1.78
N SER A 50 -13.36 -3.18 -1.88
CA SER A 50 -14.01 -3.56 -3.15
C SER A 50 -13.87 -2.49 -4.24
N TYR A 51 -13.79 -1.22 -3.84
CA TYR A 51 -13.64 -0.10 -4.75
C TYR A 51 -12.29 -0.14 -5.49
N ILE A 52 -11.21 -0.50 -4.78
CA ILE A 52 -9.89 -0.70 -5.37
C ILE A 52 -9.93 -1.79 -6.46
N THR A 53 -10.66 -2.88 -6.21
CA THR A 53 -10.88 -3.93 -7.22
C THR A 53 -11.67 -3.42 -8.43
N ASN A 54 -12.63 -2.52 -8.23
CA ASN A 54 -13.38 -1.90 -9.33
C ASN A 54 -12.51 -0.96 -10.16
N LEU A 55 -11.71 -0.10 -9.52
CA LEU A 55 -10.74 0.77 -10.18
C LEU A 55 -9.74 -0.03 -11.04
N GLN A 56 -9.28 -1.16 -10.50
CA GLN A 56 -8.44 -2.09 -11.25
C GLN A 56 -9.16 -2.66 -12.48
N LYS A 57 -10.40 -3.16 -12.32
CA LYS A 57 -11.21 -3.69 -13.42
C LYS A 57 -11.46 -2.65 -14.52
N GLN A 58 -11.67 -1.40 -14.12
CA GLN A 58 -11.86 -0.25 -15.01
C GLN A 58 -10.54 0.24 -15.64
N ARG A 59 -9.40 -0.37 -15.31
CA ARG A 59 -8.05 0.00 -15.78
C ARG A 59 -7.63 1.43 -15.39
N LEU A 60 -8.26 2.00 -14.35
CA LEU A 60 -7.92 3.31 -13.80
C LEU A 60 -6.66 3.27 -12.95
N ILE A 61 -6.39 2.13 -12.30
CA ILE A 61 -5.13 1.84 -11.60
C ILE A 61 -4.57 0.52 -12.10
N LYS A 62 -3.23 0.43 -12.20
CA LYS A 62 -2.54 -0.77 -12.61
C LYS A 62 -1.95 -1.49 -11.39
N PRO A 63 -2.26 -2.78 -11.19
CA PRO A 63 -1.64 -3.57 -10.13
C PRO A 63 -0.24 -4.00 -10.56
N TYR A 64 0.71 -3.85 -9.65
CA TYR A 64 2.02 -4.50 -9.70
C TYR A 64 1.99 -5.70 -8.76
N TYR A 65 2.28 -6.89 -9.28
CA TYR A 65 2.30 -8.12 -8.49
C TYR A 65 3.74 -8.43 -8.09
N MET A 66 4.00 -8.51 -6.80
CA MET A 66 5.32 -8.80 -6.24
C MET A 66 5.26 -10.02 -5.34
N GLY A 67 6.06 -11.04 -5.64
CA GLY A 67 6.10 -12.29 -4.88
C GLY A 67 6.76 -13.42 -5.67
N LYS A 68 7.02 -14.54 -4.99
CA LYS A 68 7.33 -15.82 -5.62
C LYS A 68 6.10 -16.72 -5.51
N ASN A 69 5.69 -17.31 -6.63
CA ASN A 69 4.59 -18.27 -6.75
C ASN A 69 3.20 -17.66 -6.40
N ASP A 70 2.31 -18.45 -5.79
CA ASP A 70 0.90 -18.08 -5.53
C ASP A 70 0.71 -16.99 -4.46
N LYS A 71 1.78 -16.60 -3.77
CA LYS A 71 1.77 -15.56 -2.71
C LYS A 71 2.16 -14.19 -3.27
N ASN A 72 1.46 -13.77 -4.33
CA ASN A 72 1.68 -12.47 -4.95
C ASN A 72 0.99 -11.36 -4.16
N ILE A 73 1.78 -10.41 -3.66
CA ILE A 73 1.27 -9.18 -3.06
C ILE A 73 0.90 -8.23 -4.19
N ARG A 74 -0.31 -7.68 -4.12
CA ARG A 74 -0.79 -6.66 -5.04
C ARG A 74 -0.43 -5.26 -4.53
N LEU A 75 0.38 -4.58 -5.30
CA LEU A 75 0.86 -3.22 -5.07
C LEU A 75 0.32 -2.27 -6.14
N PHE A 76 0.22 -1.00 -5.79
CA PHE A 76 -0.24 0.08 -6.67
C PHE A 76 0.69 1.27 -6.51
N LYS A 77 0.97 1.99 -7.59
CA LYS A 77 1.74 3.24 -7.49
C LYS A 77 0.96 4.26 -6.66
N ARG A 78 1.60 4.81 -5.63
CA ARG A 78 1.00 5.82 -4.75
C ARG A 78 0.51 7.03 -5.55
N GLU A 79 1.32 7.49 -6.50
CA GLU A 79 1.02 8.64 -7.36
C GLU A 79 -0.27 8.46 -8.16
N ASP A 80 -0.50 7.28 -8.74
CA ASP A 80 -1.72 6.99 -9.52
C ASP A 80 -2.97 7.02 -8.64
N VAL A 81 -2.88 6.47 -7.43
CA VAL A 81 -3.98 6.48 -6.46
C VAL A 81 -4.22 7.91 -5.94
N GLN A 82 -3.17 8.70 -5.75
CA GLN A 82 -3.27 10.09 -5.33
C GLN A 82 -3.90 10.98 -6.41
N LYS A 83 -3.51 10.82 -7.68
CA LYS A 83 -4.13 11.51 -8.82
C LYS A 83 -5.63 11.26 -8.91
N LEU A 84 -6.08 10.04 -8.61
CA LEU A 84 -7.50 9.72 -8.57
C LEU A 84 -8.24 10.46 -7.45
N LYS A 85 -7.60 10.60 -6.28
CA LYS A 85 -8.16 11.38 -5.18
C LYS A 85 -8.32 12.86 -5.57
N ASP A 86 -7.30 13.40 -6.22
CA ASP A 86 -7.21 14.82 -6.55
C ASP A 86 -8.05 15.19 -7.78
N SER A 87 -8.29 14.24 -8.70
CA SER A 87 -9.11 14.46 -9.91
C SER A 87 -10.60 14.66 -9.64
N ASN A 88 -11.03 14.68 -8.37
CA ASN A 88 -12.42 14.82 -7.96
C ASN A 88 -13.35 13.73 -8.55
N TYR A 89 -12.79 12.63 -9.07
CA TYR A 89 -13.52 11.51 -9.67
C TYR A 89 -14.56 10.89 -8.72
N PHE A 90 -14.43 11.17 -7.42
CA PHE A 90 -15.23 10.60 -6.34
C PHE A 90 -16.21 11.59 -5.70
N LYS A 91 -16.24 12.87 -6.11
CA LYS A 91 -17.27 13.81 -5.65
C LYS A 91 -18.49 13.69 -6.55
N THR A 92 -19.55 13.11 -5.99
CA THR A 92 -20.94 13.20 -6.49
C THR A 92 -21.76 13.94 -5.44
#